data_AF-H0XUD6-F1
#
_entry.id   AF-H0XUD6-F1
#
_cell.length_a   1.000
_cell.length_b   1.000
_cell.length_c   1.000
_cell.angle_alpha   90.00
_cell.angle_beta   90.00
_cell.angle_gamma   90.00
#
_symmetry.space_group_name_H-M   'P 1'
#
loop_
_entity.id
_entity.type
_entity.pdbx_description
1 polymer ?
#
loop_
_entity_poly.entity_id
_entity_poly.type
_entity_poly.pdbx_seq_one_letter_code
_entity_poly.pdbx_strand_id
1 'polypeptide(L)'
;TIGLTVFAIKKYVVFLKLFLETAEKHFMVGHRVIYYVFTDRPAAVPRVALGPGRRLQVLQVRAYARWQDVSMRRMQMIADFAERRFLGEVDYLVCVDVDMRFRDHVGVEILSPLFGTLHPGYYRSPREAFPYERRPQSQAYIPRDEGDFYYLGGFFGGSTREVQRLTRACHQAMTADRAKGVEAVWHDESHLNWYLLHHKPTRVLSPEYLWDEQLLGWPPVLKKLRFVAVPKNHQEIRKSDPESSEAQPPAPDTGR
;
A
#
# COMPACT_ATOMS: atom_id res chain seq x y z
N THR A 1 7.45 -12.55 -13.20
CA THR A 1 7.44 -11.07 -13.23
C THR A 1 6.75 -10.55 -11.99
N ILE A 2 7.31 -9.52 -11.36
CA ILE A 2 6.76 -8.91 -10.13
C ILE A 2 6.26 -7.50 -10.45
N GLY A 3 5.04 -7.19 -10.06
CA GLY A 3 4.49 -5.84 -10.09
C GLY A 3 4.69 -5.12 -8.77
N LEU A 4 5.14 -3.87 -8.79
CA LEU A 4 5.22 -3.00 -7.61
C LEU A 4 4.23 -1.84 -7.78
N THR A 5 3.14 -1.84 -7.01
CA THR A 5 2.16 -0.75 -7.03
C THR A 5 2.50 0.28 -5.97
N VAL A 6 2.49 1.55 -6.37
CA VAL A 6 2.76 2.68 -5.48
C VAL A 6 1.84 3.85 -5.84
N PHE A 7 1.32 4.53 -4.81
CA PHE A 7 0.42 5.68 -4.98
C PHE A 7 1.12 6.97 -4.63
N ALA A 8 1.22 7.87 -5.59
CA ALA A 8 1.82 9.19 -5.45
C ALA A 8 0.81 10.26 -5.83
N ILE A 9 -0.09 10.56 -4.89
CA ILE A 9 -1.22 11.47 -5.09
C ILE A 9 -0.94 12.83 -4.48
N LYS A 10 -1.30 13.91 -5.18
CA LYS A 10 -1.06 15.30 -4.79
C LYS A 10 0.43 15.53 -4.53
N LYS A 11 0.80 16.01 -3.32
CA LYS A 11 2.18 16.32 -2.95
C LYS A 11 3.05 15.08 -2.79
N TYR A 12 2.49 13.88 -2.69
CA TYR A 12 3.28 12.65 -2.50
C TYR A 12 4.14 12.28 -3.72
N VAL A 13 3.96 12.95 -4.88
CA VAL A 13 4.87 12.83 -6.03
C VAL A 13 6.32 13.16 -5.70
N VAL A 14 6.58 13.97 -4.67
CA VAL A 14 7.95 14.32 -4.22
C VAL A 14 8.75 13.11 -3.76
N PHE A 15 8.10 12.04 -3.31
CA PHE A 15 8.79 10.83 -2.83
C PHE A 15 9.19 9.88 -3.94
N LEU A 16 8.58 9.98 -5.13
CA LEU A 16 8.76 9.01 -6.22
C LEU A 16 10.22 8.85 -6.65
N LYS A 17 10.98 9.94 -6.72
CA LYS A 17 12.37 9.89 -7.21
C LYS A 17 13.22 9.00 -6.33
N LEU A 18 13.22 9.27 -5.02
CA LEU A 18 13.98 8.49 -4.04
C LEU A 18 13.45 7.06 -3.95
N PHE A 19 12.13 6.87 -3.95
CA PHE A 19 11.50 5.55 -3.93
C PHE A 19 11.98 4.68 -5.11
N LEU A 20 11.86 5.18 -6.34
CA LEU A 20 12.22 4.45 -7.55
C LEU A 20 13.74 4.22 -7.67
N GLU A 21 14.56 5.24 -7.39
CA GLU A 21 16.03 5.12 -7.43
C GLU A 21 16.55 4.08 -6.42
N THR A 22 15.92 3.98 -5.25
CA THR A 22 16.30 2.97 -4.25
C THR A 22 15.70 1.59 -4.56
N ALA A 23 14.50 1.52 -5.15
CA ALA A 23 13.92 0.27 -5.62
C ALA A 23 14.80 -0.39 -6.70
N GLU A 24 15.38 0.38 -7.63
CA GLU A 24 16.33 -0.14 -8.62
C GLU A 24 17.56 -0.81 -8.01
N LYS A 25 18.00 -0.36 -6.82
CA LYS A 25 19.17 -0.91 -6.15
C LYS A 25 18.89 -2.18 -5.35
N HIS A 26 17.65 -2.37 -4.89
CA HIS A 26 17.34 -3.30 -3.81
C HIS A 26 16.13 -4.20 -4.03
N PHE A 27 15.18 -3.80 -4.88
CA PHE A 27 13.92 -4.50 -5.06
C PHE A 27 14.00 -5.48 -6.23
N MET A 28 13.95 -6.78 -5.93
CA MET A 28 13.85 -7.86 -6.93
C MET A 28 14.94 -7.75 -8.01
N VAL A 29 16.16 -7.39 -7.62
CA VAL A 29 17.30 -7.26 -8.53
C VAL A 29 17.56 -8.62 -9.20
N GLY A 30 17.76 -8.60 -10.52
CA GLY A 30 17.89 -9.83 -11.33
C GLY A 30 16.57 -10.42 -11.80
N HIS A 31 15.42 -9.87 -11.40
CA HIS A 31 14.09 -10.32 -11.84
C HIS A 31 13.35 -9.26 -12.67
N ARG A 32 12.39 -9.72 -13.48
CA ARG A 32 11.51 -8.85 -14.26
C ARG A 32 10.56 -8.09 -13.33
N VAL A 33 10.60 -6.76 -13.39
CA VAL A 33 9.77 -5.87 -12.56
C VAL A 33 8.96 -4.90 -13.41
N ILE A 34 7.71 -4.68 -13.02
CA ILE A 34 6.88 -3.62 -13.57
C ILE A 34 6.47 -2.70 -12.41
N TYR A 35 6.87 -1.43 -12.48
CA TYR A 35 6.40 -0.41 -11.56
C TYR A 35 5.06 0.15 -12.06
N TYR A 36 4.06 0.13 -11.20
CA TYR A 36 2.75 0.73 -11.46
C TYR A 36 2.59 1.96 -10.55
N VAL A 37 2.84 3.14 -11.12
CA VAL A 37 2.75 4.42 -10.41
C VAL A 37 1.37 5.01 -10.61
N PHE A 38 0.54 4.97 -9.57
CA PHE A 38 -0.77 5.59 -9.54
C PHE A 38 -0.63 7.06 -9.14
N THR A 39 -1.09 7.99 -9.97
CA THR A 39 -0.96 9.43 -9.69
C THR A 39 -2.07 10.26 -10.34
N ASP A 40 -2.41 11.39 -9.72
CA ASP A 40 -3.21 12.47 -10.31
C ASP A 40 -2.36 13.44 -11.14
N ARG A 41 -1.03 13.33 -11.09
CA ARG A 41 -0.08 14.23 -11.76
C ARG A 41 0.92 13.46 -12.63
N PRO A 42 0.52 12.89 -13.78
CA PRO A 42 1.41 12.09 -14.63
C PRO A 42 2.71 12.81 -15.04
N ALA A 43 2.62 14.12 -15.31
CA ALA A 43 3.79 14.94 -15.68
C ALA A 43 4.81 15.12 -14.54
N ALA A 44 4.41 14.89 -13.28
CA ALA A 44 5.28 14.98 -12.11
C ALA A 44 6.03 13.67 -11.80
N VAL A 45 5.78 12.59 -12.55
CA VAL A 45 6.49 11.32 -12.36
C VAL A 45 7.94 11.49 -12.88
N PRO A 46 8.96 11.24 -12.04
CA PRO A 46 10.35 11.46 -12.44
C PRO A 46 10.80 10.43 -13.48
N ARG A 47 11.67 10.86 -14.39
CA ARG A 47 12.41 9.94 -15.27
C ARG A 47 13.55 9.31 -14.48
N VAL A 48 13.47 8.02 -14.22
CA VAL A 48 14.49 7.23 -13.53
C VAL A 48 15.04 6.19 -14.49
N ALA A 49 16.36 6.00 -14.51
CA ALA A 49 16.98 4.95 -15.31
C ALA A 49 16.61 3.59 -14.72
N LEU A 50 16.05 2.71 -15.56
CA LEU A 50 15.64 1.37 -15.15
C LEU A 50 16.60 0.33 -15.70
N GLY A 51 16.93 -0.66 -14.87
CA GLY A 51 17.76 -1.79 -15.26
C GLY A 51 17.08 -2.71 -16.28
N PRO A 52 17.84 -3.64 -16.89
CA PRO A 52 17.32 -4.58 -17.88
C PRO A 52 16.12 -5.38 -17.37
N GLY A 53 15.11 -5.56 -18.22
CA GLY A 53 13.90 -6.33 -17.88
C GLY A 53 12.94 -5.63 -16.91
N ARG A 54 13.15 -4.33 -16.65
CA ARG A 54 12.34 -3.50 -15.77
C ARG A 54 11.67 -2.38 -16.56
N ARG A 55 10.41 -2.08 -16.24
CA ARG A 55 9.66 -0.98 -16.87
C ARG A 55 8.76 -0.28 -15.88
N LEU A 56 8.42 0.97 -16.16
CA LEU A 56 7.51 1.77 -15.36
C LEU A 56 6.29 2.14 -16.20
N GLN A 57 5.12 2.06 -15.59
CA GLN A 57 3.85 2.47 -16.17
C GLN A 57 3.17 3.46 -15.23
N VAL A 58 2.75 4.59 -15.80
CA VAL A 58 2.00 5.62 -15.08
C VAL A 58 0.51 5.37 -15.29
N LEU A 59 -0.23 5.26 -14.20
CA LEU A 59 -1.66 5.02 -14.16
C LEU A 59 -2.34 6.27 -13.60
N GLN A 60 -2.93 7.07 -14.49
CA GLN A 60 -3.61 8.30 -14.07
C GLN A 60 -4.90 7.97 -13.31
N VAL A 61 -5.04 8.52 -12.11
CA VAL A 61 -6.22 8.36 -11.25
C VAL A 61 -6.63 9.67 -10.63
N ARG A 62 -7.90 9.79 -10.21
CA ARG A 62 -8.37 11.00 -9.53
C ARG A 62 -7.76 11.14 -8.13
N ALA A 63 -7.52 12.37 -7.71
CA ALA A 63 -7.23 12.68 -6.31
C ALA A 63 -8.55 12.85 -5.52
N TYR A 64 -8.55 12.41 -4.26
CA TYR A 64 -9.65 12.66 -3.32
C TYR A 64 -9.27 13.79 -2.36
N ALA A 65 -10.25 14.53 -1.87
CA ALA A 65 -10.03 15.67 -0.98
C ALA A 65 -9.31 15.27 0.31
N ARG A 66 -9.86 14.28 1.04
CA ARG A 66 -9.32 13.77 2.30
C ARG A 66 -8.20 12.77 2.07
N TRP A 67 -7.14 12.83 2.90
CA TRP A 67 -6.03 11.87 2.81
C TRP A 67 -6.48 10.44 3.16
N GLN A 68 -7.49 10.31 4.03
CA GLN A 68 -8.15 9.06 4.38
C GLN A 68 -8.74 8.39 3.13
N ASP A 69 -9.48 9.15 2.33
CA ASP A 69 -10.08 8.65 1.09
C ASP A 69 -9.00 8.28 0.06
N VAL A 70 -7.90 9.04 -0.02
CA VAL A 70 -6.75 8.68 -0.86
C VAL A 70 -6.18 7.32 -0.44
N SER A 71 -5.97 7.08 0.86
CA SER A 71 -5.45 5.81 1.39
C SER A 71 -6.40 4.64 1.15
N MET A 72 -7.68 4.81 1.50
CA MET A 72 -8.71 3.77 1.38
C MET A 72 -8.97 3.37 -0.07
N ARG A 73 -8.97 4.33 -1.00
CA ARG A 73 -9.31 4.07 -2.41
C ARG A 73 -8.23 3.29 -3.16
N ARG A 74 -7.04 3.13 -2.58
CA ARG A 74 -6.00 2.24 -3.12
C ARG A 74 -6.51 0.82 -3.29
N MET A 75 -7.28 0.31 -2.34
CA MET A 75 -7.86 -1.05 -2.40
C MET A 75 -8.76 -1.21 -3.63
N GLN A 76 -9.62 -0.25 -3.91
CA GLN A 76 -10.46 -0.26 -5.11
C GLN A 76 -9.59 -0.23 -6.38
N MET A 77 -8.66 0.72 -6.47
CA MET A 77 -7.85 0.93 -7.67
C MET A 77 -6.96 -0.28 -7.96
N ILE A 78 -6.36 -0.89 -6.94
CA ILE A 78 -5.57 -2.12 -7.11
C ILE A 78 -6.46 -3.26 -7.60
N ALA A 79 -7.65 -3.45 -7.02
CA ALA A 79 -8.58 -4.50 -7.45
C ALA A 79 -9.02 -4.33 -8.92
N ASP A 80 -9.37 -3.10 -9.32
CA ASP A 80 -9.81 -2.78 -10.68
C ASP A 80 -8.69 -3.01 -11.70
N PHE A 81 -7.46 -2.57 -11.40
CA PHE A 81 -6.32 -2.79 -12.30
C PHE A 81 -5.80 -4.23 -12.26
N ALA A 82 -5.98 -4.96 -11.15
CA ALA A 82 -5.65 -6.37 -11.10
C ALA A 82 -6.48 -7.15 -12.12
N GLU A 83 -7.78 -6.90 -12.17
CA GLU A 83 -8.71 -7.51 -13.12
C GLU A 83 -8.43 -7.11 -14.57
N ARG A 84 -8.26 -5.81 -14.82
CA ARG A 84 -8.13 -5.28 -16.19
C ARG A 84 -6.75 -5.46 -16.80
N ARG A 85 -5.71 -5.63 -15.96
CA ARG A 85 -4.32 -5.49 -16.40
C ARG A 85 -3.37 -6.47 -15.72
N PHE A 86 -3.25 -6.44 -14.40
CA PHE A 86 -2.12 -7.10 -13.73
C PHE A 86 -2.14 -8.62 -13.90
N LEU A 87 -3.31 -9.25 -13.99
CA LEU A 87 -3.44 -10.70 -14.24
C LEU A 87 -2.79 -11.16 -15.55
N GLY A 88 -2.68 -10.27 -16.55
CA GLY A 88 -2.00 -10.56 -17.81
C GLY A 88 -0.54 -10.12 -17.87
N GLU A 89 -0.03 -9.42 -16.84
CA GLU A 89 1.30 -8.81 -16.87
C GLU A 89 2.28 -9.37 -15.82
N VAL A 90 1.80 -9.74 -14.63
CA VAL A 90 2.64 -10.11 -13.48
C VAL A 90 2.09 -11.31 -12.70
N ASP A 91 3.01 -12.11 -12.15
CA ASP A 91 2.67 -13.29 -11.34
C ASP A 91 2.34 -12.89 -9.90
N TYR A 92 3.08 -11.90 -9.39
CA TYR A 92 2.96 -11.37 -8.04
C TYR A 92 2.81 -9.86 -8.04
N LEU A 93 2.05 -9.35 -7.09
CA LEU A 93 1.93 -7.94 -6.78
C LEU A 93 2.48 -7.67 -5.38
N VAL A 94 3.26 -6.59 -5.29
CA VAL A 94 3.74 -5.99 -4.05
C VAL A 94 3.14 -4.58 -3.97
N CYS A 95 2.44 -4.28 -2.89
CA CYS A 95 1.71 -3.03 -2.69
C CYS A 95 2.34 -2.28 -1.51
N VAL A 96 2.88 -1.08 -1.78
CA VAL A 96 3.64 -0.32 -0.78
C VAL A 96 3.31 1.17 -0.77
N ASP A 97 3.60 1.79 0.37
CA ASP A 97 3.59 3.24 0.56
C ASP A 97 4.77 3.92 -0.17
N VAL A 98 4.54 5.12 -0.71
CA VAL A 98 5.53 5.85 -1.53
C VAL A 98 6.53 6.65 -0.69
N ASP A 99 6.14 7.06 0.51
CA ASP A 99 6.88 7.88 1.47
C ASP A 99 7.93 7.08 2.24
N MET A 100 8.62 6.23 1.48
CA MET A 100 9.52 5.19 1.92
C MET A 100 10.72 5.13 0.97
N ARG A 101 11.83 4.54 1.43
CA ARG A 101 13.01 4.25 0.60
C ARG A 101 13.52 2.85 0.88
N PHE A 102 14.01 2.17 -0.15
CA PHE A 102 14.73 0.91 0.04
C PHE A 102 16.16 1.21 0.51
N ARG A 103 16.67 0.41 1.44
CA ARG A 103 18.01 0.56 2.03
C ARG A 103 18.84 -0.74 1.98
N ASP A 104 18.18 -1.89 1.90
CA ASP A 104 18.81 -3.21 1.79
C ASP A 104 17.90 -4.12 0.96
N HIS A 105 18.38 -5.31 0.62
CA HIS A 105 17.74 -6.32 -0.20
C HIS A 105 16.28 -6.61 0.20
N VAL A 106 15.39 -6.51 -0.79
CA VAL A 106 14.01 -6.99 -0.77
C VAL A 106 13.80 -7.81 -2.05
N GLY A 107 13.87 -9.13 -1.94
CA GLY A 107 13.87 -10.02 -3.09
C GLY A 107 12.75 -11.06 -3.06
N VAL A 108 12.99 -12.14 -3.80
CA VAL A 108 12.00 -13.22 -3.98
C VAL A 108 11.65 -13.93 -2.68
N GLU A 109 12.41 -13.73 -1.61
CA GLU A 109 12.09 -14.27 -0.28
C GLU A 109 10.80 -13.70 0.32
N ILE A 110 10.21 -12.64 -0.24
CA ILE A 110 8.88 -12.17 0.21
C ILE A 110 7.73 -12.81 -0.57
N LEU A 111 8.01 -13.42 -1.72
CA LEU A 111 6.96 -13.91 -2.63
C LEU A 111 6.28 -15.14 -2.03
N SER A 112 4.96 -15.10 -2.03
CA SER A 112 4.06 -16.16 -1.57
C SER A 112 2.65 -15.89 -2.11
N PRO A 113 1.71 -16.85 -2.05
CA PRO A 113 0.33 -16.60 -2.46
C PRO A 113 -0.25 -15.35 -1.80
N LEU A 114 -0.02 -15.15 -0.50
CA LEU A 114 -0.46 -13.97 0.26
C LEU A 114 0.54 -13.68 1.37
N PHE A 115 0.95 -12.41 1.53
CA PHE A 115 1.77 -11.96 2.65
C PHE A 115 1.29 -10.64 3.24
N GLY A 116 1.52 -10.50 4.55
CA GLY A 116 1.41 -9.25 5.30
C GLY A 116 2.71 -8.94 6.03
N THR A 117 2.90 -7.68 6.42
CA THR A 117 4.11 -7.22 7.12
C THR A 117 3.77 -6.81 8.53
N LEU A 118 4.54 -7.26 9.52
CA LEU A 118 4.37 -6.85 10.91
C LEU A 118 4.60 -5.35 11.06
N HIS A 119 3.65 -4.65 11.69
CA HIS A 119 3.77 -3.23 11.93
C HIS A 119 4.91 -2.93 12.94
N PRO A 120 5.82 -1.99 12.65
CA PRO A 120 7.02 -1.76 13.46
C PRO A 120 6.71 -1.22 14.86
N GLY A 121 5.57 -0.54 15.05
CA GLY A 121 5.08 -0.11 16.36
C GLY A 121 4.43 -1.19 17.24
N TYR A 122 4.11 -2.37 16.70
CA TYR A 122 3.28 -3.36 17.42
C TYR A 122 3.82 -4.81 17.39
N TYR A 123 4.93 -5.09 16.71
CA TYR A 123 5.48 -6.46 16.57
C TYR A 123 5.88 -7.17 17.88
N ARG A 124 5.94 -6.45 19.01
CA ARG A 124 6.19 -6.99 20.36
C ARG A 124 4.99 -6.80 21.31
N SER A 125 3.94 -6.16 20.84
CA SER A 125 2.78 -5.83 21.67
C SER A 125 1.86 -7.05 21.79
N PRO A 126 1.19 -7.22 22.94
CA PRO A 126 0.15 -8.24 23.07
C PRO A 126 -1.12 -7.82 22.31
N ARG A 127 -1.99 -8.78 21.96
CA ARG A 127 -3.11 -8.56 21.01
C ARG A 127 -4.14 -7.53 21.48
N GLU A 128 -4.29 -7.38 22.79
CA GLU A 128 -5.20 -6.42 23.42
C GLU A 128 -4.74 -4.96 23.23
N ALA A 129 -3.45 -4.75 22.98
CA ALA A 129 -2.84 -3.45 22.70
C ALA A 129 -2.83 -3.11 21.20
N PHE A 130 -3.17 -4.05 20.32
CA PHE A 130 -3.29 -3.77 18.90
C PHE A 130 -4.46 -2.81 18.64
N PRO A 131 -4.24 -1.75 17.86
CA PRO A 131 -5.25 -0.74 17.62
C PRO A 131 -6.21 -1.17 16.50
N TYR A 132 -6.68 -2.42 16.53
CA TYR A 132 -7.74 -2.85 15.64
C TYR A 132 -9.00 -2.01 15.83
N GLU A 133 -9.88 -2.01 14.83
CA GLU A 133 -11.20 -1.47 15.00
C GLU A 133 -11.97 -2.28 16.05
N ARG A 134 -12.47 -1.60 17.08
CA ARG A 134 -13.15 -2.23 18.23
C ARG A 134 -14.64 -1.94 18.28
N ARG A 135 -15.17 -1.12 17.35
CA ARG A 135 -16.60 -0.83 17.22
C ARG A 135 -17.29 -1.96 16.43
N PRO A 136 -18.20 -2.74 17.03
CA PRO A 136 -18.87 -3.86 16.35
C PRO A 136 -19.70 -3.47 15.12
N GLN A 137 -20.00 -2.18 14.95
CA GLN A 137 -20.72 -1.66 13.79
C GLN A 137 -19.88 -1.69 12.51
N SER A 138 -18.54 -1.69 12.62
CA SER A 138 -17.61 -1.73 11.49
C SER A 138 -17.39 -3.15 10.98
N GLN A 139 -17.25 -3.30 9.67
CA GLN A 139 -16.78 -4.52 9.01
C GLN A 139 -15.32 -4.87 9.35
N ALA A 140 -14.54 -3.94 9.92
CA ALA A 140 -13.17 -4.18 10.37
C ALA A 140 -13.07 -4.63 11.84
N TYR A 141 -14.20 -4.83 12.52
CA TYR A 141 -14.23 -5.16 13.94
C TYR A 141 -13.45 -6.44 14.27
N ILE A 142 -12.53 -6.35 15.24
CA ILE A 142 -11.83 -7.50 15.82
C ILE A 142 -12.00 -7.47 17.34
N PRO A 143 -12.54 -8.53 17.97
CA PRO A 143 -12.63 -8.67 19.42
C PRO A 143 -11.26 -8.62 20.13
N ARG A 144 -11.25 -8.28 21.44
CA ARG A 144 -9.99 -8.11 22.20
C ARG A 144 -9.20 -9.40 22.39
N ASP A 145 -9.90 -10.53 22.41
CA ASP A 145 -9.37 -11.87 22.55
C ASP A 145 -8.94 -12.49 21.22
N GLU A 146 -9.22 -11.85 20.09
CA GLU A 146 -8.80 -12.25 18.75
C GLU A 146 -7.61 -11.44 18.21
N GLY A 147 -6.92 -11.99 17.22
CA GLY A 147 -5.77 -11.37 16.55
C GLY A 147 -4.48 -12.17 16.70
N ASP A 148 -3.83 -12.44 15.56
CA ASP A 148 -2.50 -13.06 15.53
C ASP A 148 -1.41 -11.97 15.62
N PHE A 149 -1.49 -10.99 14.72
CA PHE A 149 -0.50 -9.91 14.58
C PHE A 149 -1.17 -8.63 14.11
N TYR A 150 -0.58 -7.48 14.43
CA TYR A 150 -0.95 -6.21 13.79
C TYR A 150 -0.11 -6.00 12.52
N TYR A 151 -0.75 -6.18 11.37
CA TYR A 151 -0.17 -6.00 10.05
C TYR A 151 -0.28 -4.54 9.61
N LEU A 152 0.68 -4.09 8.80
CA LEU A 152 0.74 -2.71 8.32
C LEU A 152 0.18 -2.56 6.90
N GLY A 153 -0.60 -1.49 6.69
CA GLY A 153 -1.25 -1.14 5.41
C GLY A 153 -0.30 -0.70 4.30
N GLY A 154 0.92 -0.28 4.66
CA GLY A 154 1.93 0.22 3.74
C GLY A 154 2.87 -0.82 3.13
N PHE A 155 2.69 -2.12 3.41
CA PHE A 155 3.42 -3.22 2.75
C PHE A 155 2.68 -4.56 2.87
N PHE A 156 1.99 -4.94 1.80
CA PHE A 156 1.38 -6.26 1.64
C PHE A 156 1.52 -6.74 0.20
N GLY A 157 1.13 -7.98 -0.08
CA GLY A 157 1.14 -8.47 -1.45
C GLY A 157 0.89 -9.97 -1.53
N GLY A 158 1.19 -10.53 -2.70
CA GLY A 158 0.96 -11.94 -2.96
C GLY A 158 0.91 -12.24 -4.44
N SER A 159 0.37 -13.40 -4.80
CA SER A 159 -0.01 -13.66 -6.18
C SER A 159 -1.05 -12.63 -6.62
N THR A 160 -1.04 -12.26 -7.91
CA THR A 160 -1.95 -11.24 -8.44
C THR A 160 -3.42 -11.53 -8.12
N ARG A 161 -3.82 -12.80 -8.12
CA ARG A 161 -5.18 -13.25 -7.80
C ARG A 161 -5.54 -13.08 -6.31
N GLU A 162 -4.62 -13.39 -5.40
CA GLU A 162 -4.84 -13.19 -3.97
C GLU A 162 -4.88 -11.71 -3.60
N VAL A 163 -4.02 -10.90 -4.22
CA VAL A 163 -4.05 -9.44 -4.03
C VAL A 163 -5.38 -8.87 -4.53
N GLN A 164 -5.89 -9.32 -5.69
CA GLN A 164 -7.22 -8.94 -6.17
C GLN A 164 -8.32 -9.29 -5.15
N ARG A 165 -8.31 -10.51 -4.59
CA ARG A 165 -9.29 -10.95 -3.57
C ARG A 165 -9.24 -10.08 -2.32
N LEU A 166 -8.05 -9.87 -1.77
CA LEU A 166 -7.82 -9.04 -0.58
C LEU A 166 -8.33 -7.62 -0.79
N THR A 167 -7.88 -6.97 -1.86
CA THR A 167 -8.18 -5.56 -2.14
C THR A 167 -9.65 -5.35 -2.47
N ARG A 168 -10.27 -6.28 -3.20
CA ARG A 168 -11.72 -6.28 -3.46
C ARG A 168 -12.53 -6.44 -2.18
N ALA A 169 -12.16 -7.38 -1.31
CA ALA A 169 -12.84 -7.61 -0.04
C ALA A 169 -12.73 -6.39 0.89
N CYS A 170 -11.53 -5.82 1.03
CA CYS A 170 -11.32 -4.59 1.82
C CYS A 170 -12.16 -3.43 1.26
N HIS A 171 -12.20 -3.25 -0.06
CA HIS A 171 -13.01 -2.20 -0.68
C HIS A 171 -14.52 -2.37 -0.43
N GLN A 172 -15.03 -3.59 -0.55
CA GLN A 172 -16.44 -3.90 -0.27
C GLN A 172 -16.77 -3.63 1.21
N ALA A 173 -15.89 -4.04 2.13
CA ALA A 173 -16.05 -3.78 3.56
C ALA A 173 -16.07 -2.27 3.89
N MET A 174 -15.14 -1.50 3.32
CA MET A 174 -15.12 -0.02 3.46
C MET A 174 -16.39 0.63 2.90
N THR A 175 -16.91 0.10 1.79
CA THR A 175 -18.15 0.60 1.18
C THR A 175 -19.37 0.34 2.09
N ALA A 176 -19.43 -0.85 2.71
CA ALA A 176 -20.46 -1.19 3.68
C ALA A 176 -20.39 -0.34 4.96
N ASP A 177 -19.19 -0.06 5.46
CA ASP A 177 -18.98 0.85 6.60
C ASP A 177 -19.44 2.27 6.26
N ARG A 178 -19.04 2.78 5.10
CA ARG A 178 -19.46 4.11 4.64
C ARG A 178 -20.98 4.22 4.52
N ALA A 179 -21.66 3.19 4.04
CA ALA A 179 -23.12 3.15 3.95
C ALA A 179 -23.81 3.21 5.33
N LYS A 180 -23.12 2.80 6.39
CA LYS A 180 -23.56 2.87 7.79
C LYS A 180 -23.06 4.12 8.52
N GLY A 181 -22.38 5.03 7.83
CA GLY A 181 -21.76 6.21 8.46
C GLY A 181 -20.57 5.88 9.35
N VAL A 182 -19.91 4.74 9.13
CA VAL A 182 -18.73 4.30 9.87
C VAL A 182 -17.48 4.47 8.99
N GLU A 183 -16.38 4.93 9.59
CA GLU A 183 -15.04 4.90 9.01
C GLU A 183 -14.12 4.25 10.04
N ALA A 184 -13.43 3.18 9.66
CA ALA A 184 -12.60 2.40 10.58
C ALA A 184 -11.40 3.21 11.10
N VAL A 185 -10.98 2.94 12.34
CA VAL A 185 -10.01 3.76 13.11
C VAL A 185 -8.67 3.99 12.39
N TRP A 186 -8.18 2.98 11.66
CA TRP A 186 -6.98 3.07 10.83
C TRP A 186 -7.28 2.79 9.35
N HIS A 187 -8.47 3.18 8.90
CA HIS A 187 -8.83 3.21 7.48
C HIS A 187 -8.63 1.84 6.80
N ASP A 188 -7.90 1.77 5.69
CA ASP A 188 -7.59 0.55 4.97
C ASP A 188 -6.76 -0.46 5.79
N GLU A 189 -5.92 -0.01 6.73
CA GLU A 189 -5.14 -0.91 7.59
C GLU A 189 -6.03 -1.71 8.54
N SER A 190 -7.14 -1.13 9.03
CA SER A 190 -8.11 -1.86 9.85
C SER A 190 -8.77 -3.00 9.07
N HIS A 191 -9.20 -2.74 7.83
CA HIS A 191 -9.79 -3.76 6.97
C HIS A 191 -8.76 -4.82 6.52
N LEU A 192 -7.51 -4.42 6.27
CA LEU A 192 -6.42 -5.36 5.98
C LEU A 192 -6.21 -6.34 7.13
N ASN A 193 -6.15 -5.84 8.37
CA ASN A 193 -5.98 -6.69 9.54
C ASN A 193 -7.15 -7.66 9.73
N TRP A 194 -8.39 -7.19 9.52
CA TRP A 194 -9.56 -8.06 9.54
C TRP A 194 -9.47 -9.14 8.47
N TYR A 195 -9.06 -8.78 7.24
CA TYR A 195 -8.91 -9.74 6.14
C TYR A 195 -7.87 -10.81 6.46
N LEU A 196 -6.67 -10.41 6.93
CA LEU A 196 -5.56 -11.32 7.22
C LEU A 196 -5.81 -12.19 8.47
N LEU A 197 -6.66 -11.75 9.39
CA LEU A 197 -7.14 -12.59 10.49
C LEU A 197 -7.97 -13.76 9.98
N HIS A 198 -8.83 -13.53 8.98
CA HIS A 198 -9.74 -14.55 8.43
C HIS A 198 -9.16 -15.31 7.23
N HIS A 199 -8.14 -14.75 6.58
CA HIS A 199 -7.44 -15.33 5.43
C HIS A 199 -5.94 -15.30 5.73
N LYS A 200 -5.47 -16.34 6.42
CA LYS A 200 -4.11 -16.36 6.97
C LYS A 200 -3.07 -16.14 5.86
N PRO A 201 -2.15 -15.16 6.02
CA PRO A 201 -1.08 -14.98 5.05
C PRO A 201 -0.17 -16.22 5.06
N THR A 202 0.18 -16.68 3.87
CA THR A 202 1.14 -17.78 3.67
C THR A 202 2.58 -17.40 4.00
N ARG A 203 2.86 -16.10 4.16
CA ARG A 203 4.13 -15.57 4.65
C ARG A 203 3.89 -14.30 5.47
N VAL A 204 4.61 -14.14 6.56
CA VAL A 204 4.60 -12.91 7.36
C VAL A 204 5.99 -12.30 7.31
N LEU A 205 6.07 -11.03 6.89
CA LEU A 205 7.34 -10.31 6.83
C LEU A 205 7.62 -9.66 8.19
N SER A 206 8.87 -9.76 8.65
CA SER A 206 9.32 -9.09 9.86
C SER A 206 9.35 -7.56 9.69
N PRO A 207 9.49 -6.79 10.78
CA PRO A 207 9.63 -5.34 10.70
C PRO A 207 10.90 -4.87 9.96
N GLU A 208 11.83 -5.76 9.58
CA GLU A 208 12.93 -5.40 8.68
C GLU A 208 12.43 -4.87 7.33
N TYR A 209 11.26 -5.34 6.89
CA TYR A 209 10.64 -5.00 5.61
C TYR A 209 9.79 -3.73 5.65
N LEU A 210 9.56 -3.14 6.82
CA LEU A 210 9.06 -1.78 6.93
C LEU A 210 9.37 -1.19 8.30
N TRP A 211 10.20 -0.15 8.33
CA TRP A 211 10.71 0.40 9.59
C TRP A 211 10.73 1.94 9.61
N ASP A 212 10.50 2.53 10.78
CA ASP A 212 10.72 3.96 11.03
C ASP A 212 11.92 4.13 11.97
N GLU A 213 13.09 4.37 11.39
CA GLU A 213 14.35 4.53 12.14
C GLU A 213 14.36 5.80 13.00
N GLN A 214 13.64 6.85 12.58
CA GLN A 214 13.59 8.11 13.33
C GLN A 214 12.77 7.96 14.62
N LEU A 215 11.66 7.24 14.55
CA LEU A 215 10.78 7.04 15.71
C LEU A 215 11.21 5.86 16.60
N LEU A 216 11.80 4.81 16.02
CA LEU A 216 12.01 3.54 16.72
C LEU A 216 13.48 3.15 16.88
N GLY A 217 14.41 3.96 16.37
CA GLY A 217 15.85 3.67 16.37
C GLY A 217 16.19 2.41 15.56
N TRP A 218 17.28 1.74 15.90
CA TRP A 218 17.66 0.45 15.29
C TRP A 218 17.92 -0.60 16.39
N PRO A 219 16.87 -1.35 16.81
CA PRO A 219 17.02 -2.33 17.87
C PRO A 219 17.81 -3.57 17.41
N PRO A 220 18.59 -4.23 18.30
CA PRO A 220 19.45 -5.37 17.95
C PRO A 220 18.74 -6.60 17.36
N VAL A 221 17.42 -6.69 17.53
CA VAL A 221 16.58 -7.74 16.95
C VAL A 221 16.51 -7.65 15.43
N LEU A 222 16.62 -6.44 14.87
CA LEU A 222 16.60 -6.21 13.43
C LEU A 222 18.03 -6.28 12.91
N LYS A 223 18.33 -7.29 12.10
CA LYS A 223 19.65 -7.43 11.51
C LYS A 223 19.81 -6.54 10.28
N LYS A 224 18.69 -6.20 9.65
CA LYS A 224 18.63 -5.31 8.48
C LYS A 224 17.46 -4.34 8.57
N LEU A 225 17.65 -3.15 8.00
CA LEU A 225 16.58 -2.19 7.72
C LEU A 225 16.43 -2.10 6.20
N ARG A 226 15.45 -2.80 5.64
CA ARG A 226 15.35 -3.06 4.19
C ARG A 226 14.54 -2.00 3.46
N PHE A 227 13.47 -1.53 4.08
CA PHE A 227 12.57 -0.51 3.54
C PHE A 227 12.13 0.40 4.69
N VAL A 228 12.47 1.68 4.60
CA VAL A 228 12.43 2.60 5.74
C VAL A 228 11.66 3.88 5.41
N ALA A 229 10.96 4.42 6.41
CA ALA A 229 10.20 5.64 6.29
C ALA A 229 11.10 6.83 5.92
N VAL A 230 10.59 7.68 5.03
CA VAL A 230 11.21 8.98 4.74
C VAL A 230 10.60 10.02 5.68
N PRO A 231 11.43 10.80 6.42
CA PRO A 231 10.93 11.85 7.28
C PRO A 231 10.03 12.83 6.53
N LYS A 232 8.87 13.14 7.11
CA LYS A 232 7.86 14.00 6.51
C LYS A 232 7.04 14.71 7.58
N ASN A 233 6.59 15.93 7.27
CA ASN A 233 5.58 16.60 8.07
C ASN A 233 4.19 16.18 7.56
N HIS A 234 3.47 15.40 8.36
CA HIS A 234 2.15 14.88 8.01
C HIS A 234 1.13 15.98 7.71
N GLN A 235 1.17 17.12 8.40
CA GLN A 235 0.24 18.22 8.14
C GLN A 235 0.54 18.86 6.79
N GLU A 236 1.80 19.17 6.51
CA GLU A 236 2.19 19.84 5.25
C GLU A 236 1.94 18.99 4.00
N ILE A 237 2.26 17.69 4.08
CA ILE A 237 2.14 16.78 2.94
C ILE A 237 0.68 16.38 2.65
N ARG A 238 -0.20 16.42 3.66
CA ARG A 238 -1.63 16.07 3.53
C ARG A 238 -2.54 17.27 3.24
N LYS A 239 -2.06 18.51 3.42
CA LYS A 239 -2.80 19.72 3.04
C LYS A 239 -3.17 19.69 1.55
N SER A 240 -4.45 19.93 1.24
CA SER A 240 -4.92 20.14 -0.12
C SER A 240 -4.39 21.45 -0.69
N ASP A 241 -3.99 21.44 -1.97
CA ASP A 241 -3.67 22.67 -2.69
C ASP A 241 -4.98 23.44 -2.97
N PRO A 242 -5.03 24.77 -2.79
CA PRO A 242 -6.23 25.58 -3.02
C PRO A 242 -6.84 25.44 -4.42
N GLU A 243 -6.04 25.05 -5.42
CA GLU A 243 -6.44 24.98 -6.83
C GLU A 243 -6.99 23.61 -7.26
N SER A 244 -7.09 22.62 -6.35
CA SER A 244 -7.65 21.30 -6.67
C SER A 244 -9.18 21.25 -6.50
N SER A 245 -9.90 22.16 -7.17
CA SER A 245 -11.35 22.00 -7.37
C SER A 245 -11.61 20.94 -8.45
N GLU A 246 -12.70 20.20 -8.27
CA GLU A 246 -13.01 18.93 -8.95
C GLU A 246 -12.98 19.01 -10.48
N ALA A 247 -11.93 18.49 -11.11
CA ALA A 247 -11.99 18.10 -12.51
C ALA A 247 -12.73 16.75 -12.62
N GLN A 248 -14.04 16.81 -12.88
CA GLN A 248 -14.79 15.63 -13.36
C GLN A 248 -14.24 15.23 -14.73
N PRO A 249 -13.95 13.93 -14.98
CA PRO A 249 -13.66 13.49 -16.33
C PRO A 249 -14.90 13.71 -17.23
N PRO A 250 -14.73 14.07 -18.51
CA PRO A 250 -15.85 14.27 -19.42
C PRO A 250 -16.68 12.98 -19.53
N ALA A 251 -18.00 13.14 -19.57
CA ALA A 251 -18.94 12.05 -19.78
C ALA A 251 -18.65 11.34 -21.12
N PRO A 252 -18.85 10.02 -21.21
CA PRO A 252 -18.70 9.30 -22.47
C PRO A 252 -19.68 9.84 -23.50
N ASP A 253 -19.16 10.21 -24.65
CA ASP A 253 -19.91 10.64 -25.82
C ASP A 253 -20.80 9.49 -26.30
N THR A 254 -22.10 9.57 -26.00
CA THR A 254 -23.12 8.68 -26.58
C THR A 254 -23.53 9.26 -27.93
N GLY A 255 -22.64 9.12 -28.92
CA GLY A 255 -22.97 9.39 -30.31
C GLY A 255 -23.99 8.38 -30.82
N ARG A 256 -25.17 8.88 -31.18
CA ARG A 256 -26.12 8.23 -32.08
C ARG A 256 -25.65 8.38 -33.53
#